data_AF-A0A950KC40-F1
#
_entry.id   AF-A0A950KC40-F1
#
_cell.length_a   1.000
_cell.length_b   1.000
_cell.length_c   1.000
_cell.angle_alpha   90.00
_cell.angle_beta   90.00
_cell.angle_gamma   90.00
#
_symmetry.space_group_name_H-M   'P 1'
#
loop_
_entity.id
_entity.type
_entity.pdbx_description
1 polymer ?
#
loop_
_entity_poly.entity_id
_entity_poly.type
_entity_poly.pdbx_seq_one_letter_code
_entity_poly.pdbx_strand_id
1 'polypeptide(L)'
;CCDLRLLAPAEPARSAKVDLMLELLEEAIDGGHRVLVFSQFVSMLKLLRQELESRDVRFCYLDGATRDRAAEVDRFQNSGDIPVFLISLKAGGVGLNLSGADTVFHFDPWWNPAVEDQATDRAHRIGQTRVVTAYKLIARDTVEEKIVRLQEKKRAVIEATVESEEPLMTALTMEEIAGLLN
;
A
#
# COMPACT_ATOMS: atom_id res chain seq x y z
N CYS A 1 -1.87 6.04 -14.18
CA CYS A 1 -2.38 6.51 -12.88
C CYS A 1 -1.27 6.67 -11.86
N CYS A 2 -0.45 5.63 -11.62
CA CYS A 2 0.64 5.67 -10.64
C CYS A 2 1.73 6.70 -10.97
N ASP A 3 2.49 6.51 -12.05
CA ASP A 3 3.51 7.45 -12.52
C ASP A 3 3.89 7.10 -13.98
N LEU A 4 4.07 8.11 -14.85
CA LEU A 4 4.42 7.89 -16.25
C LEU A 4 5.87 7.43 -16.43
N ARG A 5 6.75 7.69 -15.46
CA ARG A 5 8.13 7.19 -15.43
C ARG A 5 8.22 5.67 -15.35
N LEU A 6 7.11 4.99 -15.07
CA LEU A 6 7.02 3.53 -15.12
C LEU A 6 6.93 2.98 -16.55
N LEU A 7 6.65 3.82 -17.54
CA LEU A 7 6.56 3.44 -18.95
C LEU A 7 7.86 3.79 -19.68
N ALA A 8 8.22 2.98 -20.68
CA ALA A 8 9.37 3.23 -21.55
C ALA A 8 8.90 3.62 -22.96
N PRO A 9 9.46 4.68 -23.60
CA PRO A 9 10.42 5.64 -23.03
C PRO A 9 9.74 6.62 -22.06
N ALA A 10 10.39 6.90 -20.93
CA ALA A 10 9.84 7.72 -19.86
C ALA A 10 9.94 9.22 -20.22
N GLU A 11 8.81 9.87 -20.48
CA GLU A 11 8.70 11.32 -20.40
C GLU A 11 8.88 11.73 -18.93
N PRO A 12 9.73 12.73 -18.61
CA PRO A 12 9.84 13.27 -17.25
C PRO A 12 8.57 14.06 -16.93
N ALA A 13 7.51 13.35 -16.57
CA ALA A 13 6.23 13.91 -16.16
C ALA A 13 6.05 13.74 -14.65
N ARG A 14 5.64 14.82 -13.98
CA ARG A 14 5.24 14.78 -12.58
C ARG A 14 4.02 13.87 -12.41
N SER A 15 4.03 13.05 -11.35
CA SER A 15 2.85 12.31 -10.92
C SER A 15 2.15 13.05 -9.81
N ALA A 16 0.90 13.46 -10.04
CA ALA A 16 0.06 14.07 -9.02
C ALA A 16 -0.15 13.16 -7.80
N LYS A 17 -0.11 11.84 -8.00
CA LYS A 17 -0.26 10.85 -6.92
C LYS A 17 0.98 10.78 -6.05
N VAL A 18 2.15 10.84 -6.67
CA VAL A 18 3.43 10.93 -5.96
C VAL A 18 3.52 12.26 -5.21
N ASP A 19 3.20 13.37 -5.87
CA ASP A 19 3.23 14.70 -5.26
C ASP A 19 2.33 14.75 -4.00
N LEU A 20 1.06 14.32 -4.11
CA LEU A 20 0.14 14.25 -2.98
C LEU A 20 0.60 13.32 -1.86
N MET A 21 1.11 12.12 -2.21
CA MET A 21 1.60 11.18 -1.21
C MET A 21 2.78 11.77 -0.43
N LEU A 22 3.70 12.45 -1.12
CA LEU A 22 4.88 13.06 -0.49
C LEU A 22 4.48 14.23 0.42
N GLU A 23 3.51 15.05 0.02
CA GLU A 23 2.96 16.12 0.86
C GLU A 23 2.37 15.55 2.16
N LEU A 24 1.48 14.55 2.06
CA LEU A 24 0.88 13.90 3.24
C LEU A 24 1.92 13.13 4.07
N LEU A 25 2.96 12.60 3.43
CA LEU A 25 4.05 11.91 4.10
C LEU A 25 4.88 12.88 4.93
N GLU A 26 5.23 14.04 4.37
CA GLU A 26 5.95 15.10 5.07
C GLU A 26 5.15 15.58 6.30
N GLU A 27 3.85 15.84 6.14
CA GLU A 27 2.96 16.19 7.27
C GLU A 27 2.93 15.11 8.36
N ALA A 28 2.86 13.84 7.97
CA ALA A 28 2.87 12.72 8.90
C ALA A 28 4.21 12.65 9.67
N ILE A 29 5.34 12.80 8.96
CA ILE A 29 6.67 12.76 9.56
C ILE A 29 6.86 13.92 10.54
N ASP A 30 6.45 15.13 10.18
CA ASP A 30 6.51 16.32 11.03
C ASP A 30 5.63 16.17 12.29
N GLY A 31 4.50 15.47 12.16
CA GLY A 31 3.64 15.08 13.27
C GLY A 31 4.18 13.93 14.14
N GLY A 32 5.37 13.40 13.83
CA GLY A 32 5.99 12.28 14.53
C GLY A 32 5.31 10.94 14.27
N HIS A 33 4.54 10.84 13.18
CA HIS A 33 3.90 9.61 12.75
C HIS A 33 4.88 8.70 12.01
N ARG A 34 4.63 7.40 12.11
CA ARG A 34 5.43 6.38 11.43
C ARG A 34 4.57 5.68 10.38
N VAL A 35 5.13 5.57 9.18
CA VAL A 35 4.37 5.41 7.95
C VAL A 35 4.74 4.12 7.23
N LEU A 36 3.74 3.30 6.90
CA LEU A 36 3.87 2.19 5.96
C LEU A 36 3.35 2.64 4.60
N VAL A 37 4.08 2.33 3.52
CA VAL A 37 3.63 2.59 2.15
C VAL A 37 3.60 1.29 1.38
N PHE A 38 2.41 0.89 0.96
CA PHE A 38 2.15 -0.32 0.19
C PHE A 38 1.93 0.00 -1.28
N SER A 39 2.51 -0.83 -2.16
CA SER A 39 2.25 -0.80 -3.60
C SER A 39 2.31 -2.21 -4.19
N GLN A 40 1.49 -2.49 -5.19
CA GLN A 40 1.56 -3.76 -5.94
C GLN A 40 2.73 -3.77 -6.94
N PHE A 41 3.25 -2.59 -7.30
CA PHE A 41 4.29 -2.42 -8.30
C PHE A 41 5.65 -2.18 -7.64
N VAL A 42 6.54 -3.16 -7.73
CA VAL A 42 7.92 -3.03 -7.24
C VAL A 42 8.66 -1.86 -7.92
N SER A 43 8.37 -1.60 -9.20
CA SER A 43 8.90 -0.44 -9.91
C SER A 43 8.46 0.89 -9.29
N MET A 44 7.22 0.98 -8.80
CA MET A 44 6.73 2.15 -8.09
C MET A 44 7.45 2.34 -6.76
N LEU A 45 7.66 1.27 -5.98
CA LEU A 45 8.45 1.36 -4.74
C LEU A 45 9.89 1.81 -4.99
N LYS A 46 10.50 1.39 -6.10
CA LYS A 46 11.85 1.85 -6.49
C LYS A 46 11.87 3.33 -6.83
N LEU A 47 10.84 3.83 -7.48
CA LEU A 47 10.67 5.26 -7.75
C LEU A 47 10.46 6.05 -6.45
N LEU A 48 9.57 5.59 -5.56
CA LEU A 48 9.35 6.23 -4.26
C LEU A 48 10.63 6.25 -3.43
N ARG A 49 11.42 5.17 -3.47
CA ARG A 49 12.74 5.12 -2.85
C ARG A 49 13.64 6.27 -3.33
N GLN A 50 13.69 6.53 -4.64
CA GLN A 50 14.49 7.64 -5.19
C GLN A 50 13.98 9.00 -4.70
N GLU A 51 12.66 9.16 -4.59
CA GLU A 51 12.04 10.39 -4.06
C GLU A 51 12.34 10.61 -2.56
N LEU A 52 12.42 9.53 -1.76
CA LEU A 52 12.80 9.62 -0.35
C LEU A 52 14.30 9.89 -0.18
N GLU A 53 15.15 9.24 -0.98
CA GLU A 53 16.61 9.47 -0.98
C GLU A 53 16.94 10.92 -1.36
N SER A 54 16.24 11.51 -2.33
CA SER A 54 16.46 12.91 -2.73
C SER A 54 16.04 13.95 -1.68
N ARG A 55 15.21 13.53 -0.71
CA ARG A 55 14.71 14.35 0.41
C ARG A 55 15.40 14.05 1.73
N ASP A 56 16.42 13.19 1.74
CA ASP A 56 17.13 12.74 2.94
C ASP A 56 16.20 12.09 3.99
N VAL A 57 15.12 11.44 3.52
CA VAL A 57 14.19 10.71 4.39
C VAL A 57 14.70 9.29 4.59
N ARG A 58 14.90 8.86 5.84
CA ARG A 58 15.27 7.48 6.16
C ARG A 58 14.08 6.54 5.98
N PHE A 59 14.33 5.38 5.37
CA PHE A 59 13.32 4.34 5.19
C PHE A 59 13.88 2.92 5.30
N CYS A 60 12.98 1.97 5.53
CA CYS A 60 13.18 0.54 5.27
C CYS A 60 12.50 0.13 3.96
N TYR A 61 12.94 -0.98 3.37
CA TYR A 61 12.43 -1.45 2.07
C TYR A 61 12.23 -2.96 2.05
N LEU A 62 11.05 -3.42 1.63
CA LEU A 62 10.73 -4.84 1.54
C LEU A 62 9.95 -5.17 0.26
N ASP A 63 10.55 -5.98 -0.60
CA ASP A 63 9.88 -6.58 -1.76
C ASP A 63 10.06 -8.11 -1.80
N GLY A 64 9.62 -8.75 -2.88
CA GLY A 64 9.77 -10.19 -3.06
C GLY A 64 11.22 -10.67 -3.15
N ALA A 65 12.15 -9.80 -3.54
CA ALA A 65 13.58 -10.09 -3.70
C ALA A 65 14.41 -9.81 -2.43
N THR A 66 13.83 -9.13 -1.42
CA THR A 66 14.47 -8.94 -0.12
C THR A 66 14.80 -10.29 0.52
N ARG A 67 16.10 -10.55 0.72
CA ARG A 67 16.62 -11.79 1.32
C ARG A 67 16.38 -11.86 2.81
N ASP A 68 16.73 -10.80 3.53
CA ASP A 68 16.60 -10.74 4.99
C ASP A 68 15.42 -9.82 5.38
N ARG A 69 14.23 -10.40 5.30
CA ARG A 69 12.99 -9.68 5.62
C ARG A 69 12.88 -9.35 7.10
N ALA A 70 13.39 -10.23 7.97
CA ALA A 70 13.35 -10.05 9.41
C ALA A 70 14.20 -8.85 9.83
N ALA A 71 15.40 -8.71 9.26
CA ALA A 71 16.27 -7.57 9.55
C ALA A 71 15.62 -6.21 9.20
N GLU A 72 14.93 -6.10 8.06
CA GLU A 72 14.26 -4.83 7.68
C GLU A 72 13.08 -4.50 8.61
N VAL A 73 12.32 -5.51 9.03
CA VAL A 73 11.23 -5.36 10.01
C VAL A 73 11.78 -4.97 11.38
N ASP A 74 12.82 -5.65 11.86
CA ASP A 74 13.44 -5.36 13.14
C ASP A 74 14.09 -3.98 13.13
N ARG A 75 14.73 -3.60 12.02
CA ARG A 75 15.29 -2.26 11.83
C ARG A 75 14.20 -1.20 11.92
N PHE A 76 13.06 -1.40 11.26
CA PHE A 76 11.94 -0.47 11.39
C PHE A 76 11.40 -0.46 12.82
N GLN A 77 11.15 -1.60 13.46
CA GLN A 77 10.53 -1.60 14.79
C GLN A 77 11.43 -1.06 15.90
N ASN A 78 12.74 -1.29 15.83
CA ASN A 78 13.67 -0.93 16.91
C ASN A 78 14.37 0.42 16.70
N SER A 79 14.32 0.99 15.49
CA SER A 79 14.96 2.28 15.19
C SER A 79 13.88 3.36 15.03
N GLY A 80 13.68 4.15 16.09
CA GLY A 80 12.67 5.22 16.13
C GLY A 80 12.97 6.40 15.20
N ASP A 81 14.15 6.40 14.58
CA ASP A 81 14.68 7.40 13.69
C ASP A 81 14.31 7.13 12.21
N ILE A 82 13.72 5.97 11.92
CA ILE A 82 13.24 5.57 10.59
C ILE A 82 11.72 5.79 10.48
N PRO A 83 11.27 6.87 9.84
CA PRO A 83 9.85 7.19 9.74
C PRO A 83 9.07 6.32 8.73
N VAL A 84 9.72 5.80 7.69
CA VAL A 84 9.01 5.21 6.54
C VAL A 84 9.40 3.75 6.29
N PHE A 85 8.43 2.92 5.90
CA PHE A 85 8.67 1.58 5.40
C PHE A 85 7.94 1.36 4.06
N LEU A 86 8.70 1.18 2.98
CA LEU A 86 8.20 0.83 1.66
C LEU A 86 8.03 -0.70 1.53
N ILE A 87 6.82 -1.17 1.23
CA ILE A 87 6.49 -2.61 1.22
C ILE A 87 5.70 -2.98 -0.03
N SER A 88 6.12 -4.03 -0.74
CA SER A 88 5.30 -4.56 -1.83
C SER A 88 4.14 -5.39 -1.29
N LEU A 89 2.93 -5.21 -1.84
CA LEU A 89 1.74 -5.96 -1.42
C LEU A 89 1.96 -7.48 -1.45
N LYS A 90 2.67 -7.99 -2.47
CA LYS A 90 3.02 -9.43 -2.58
C LYS A 90 3.95 -9.91 -1.46
N ALA A 91 4.80 -9.03 -0.93
CA ALA A 91 5.71 -9.36 0.16
C ALA A 91 5.12 -9.03 1.54
N GLY A 92 4.05 -8.23 1.62
CA GLY A 92 3.28 -7.97 2.84
C GLY A 92 2.40 -9.15 3.31
N GLY A 93 2.06 -10.08 2.41
CA GLY A 93 1.21 -11.25 2.71
C GLY A 93 1.83 -12.32 3.62
N VAL A 94 3.10 -12.17 4.01
CA VAL A 94 3.82 -13.11 4.89
C VAL A 94 3.98 -12.55 6.30
N GLY A 95 2.92 -12.57 7.10
CA GLY A 95 3.04 -12.59 8.57
C GLY A 95 3.85 -11.46 9.24
N LEU A 96 4.06 -10.31 8.60
CA LEU A 96 4.91 -9.25 9.16
C LEU A 96 4.23 -8.60 10.38
N ASN A 97 4.99 -8.32 11.44
CA ASN A 97 4.52 -7.51 12.58
C ASN A 97 5.07 -6.10 12.41
N LEU A 98 4.20 -5.12 12.14
CA LEU A 98 4.58 -3.73 11.83
C LEU A 98 3.92 -2.74 12.80
N SER A 99 3.74 -3.16 14.04
CA SER A 99 3.07 -2.37 15.09
C SER A 99 3.74 -1.04 15.43
N GLY A 100 4.95 -0.79 14.93
CA GLY A 100 5.65 0.49 15.09
C GLY A 100 5.10 1.63 14.22
N ALA A 101 4.11 1.38 13.36
CA ALA A 101 3.48 2.38 12.50
C ALA A 101 2.06 2.71 12.95
N ASP A 102 1.63 3.94 12.66
CA ASP A 102 0.27 4.43 12.91
C ASP A 102 -0.36 5.08 11.66
N THR A 103 0.38 5.16 10.56
CA THR A 103 -0.12 5.69 9.30
C THR A 103 0.19 4.69 8.18
N VAL A 104 -0.79 4.41 7.34
CA VAL A 104 -0.69 3.44 6.25
C VAL A 104 -1.14 4.09 4.95
N PHE A 105 -0.29 4.08 3.92
CA PHE A 105 -0.67 4.45 2.56
C PHE A 105 -0.79 3.22 1.68
N HIS A 106 -1.93 3.04 1.04
CA HIS A 106 -2.09 2.17 -0.12
C HIS A 106 -1.93 3.04 -1.37
N PHE A 107 -0.73 2.98 -1.97
CA PHE A 107 -0.38 3.84 -3.09
C PHE A 107 -1.17 3.49 -4.35
N ASP A 108 -1.54 2.22 -4.54
CA ASP A 108 -2.36 1.77 -5.65
C ASP A 108 -3.40 0.76 -5.16
N PRO A 109 -4.65 0.83 -5.67
CA PRO A 109 -5.69 -0.07 -5.22
C PRO A 109 -5.44 -1.48 -5.77
N TRP A 110 -5.67 -2.47 -4.92
CA TRP A 110 -5.57 -3.89 -5.23
C TRP A 110 -6.97 -4.50 -5.29
N TRP A 111 -7.28 -5.26 -6.33
CA TRP A 111 -8.64 -5.77 -6.53
C TRP A 111 -9.19 -6.65 -5.40
N ASN A 112 -8.31 -7.23 -4.55
CA ASN A 112 -8.72 -8.04 -3.41
C ASN A 112 -8.72 -7.20 -2.11
N PRO A 113 -9.89 -6.79 -1.59
CA PRO A 113 -9.96 -5.95 -0.39
C PRO A 113 -9.36 -6.62 0.86
N ALA A 114 -9.44 -7.94 0.97
CA ALA A 114 -8.92 -8.67 2.14
C ALA A 114 -7.40 -8.57 2.27
N VAL A 115 -6.68 -8.41 1.15
CA VAL A 115 -5.22 -8.24 1.16
C VAL A 115 -4.83 -6.84 1.67
N GLU A 116 -5.57 -5.80 1.29
CA GLU A 116 -5.34 -4.43 1.79
C GLU A 116 -5.70 -4.30 3.27
N ASP A 117 -6.82 -4.90 3.68
CA ASP A 117 -7.25 -4.91 5.08
C ASP A 117 -6.20 -5.64 5.93
N GLN A 118 -5.74 -6.81 5.49
CA GLN A 118 -4.65 -7.53 6.16
C GLN A 118 -3.35 -6.72 6.23
N ALA A 119 -3.01 -5.97 5.19
CA ALA A 119 -1.82 -5.13 5.18
C ALA A 119 -1.94 -3.97 6.19
N THR A 120 -3.13 -3.37 6.29
CA THR A 120 -3.45 -2.32 7.27
C THR A 120 -3.44 -2.89 8.69
N ASP A 121 -4.02 -4.07 8.88
CA ASP A 121 -4.05 -4.78 10.16
C ASP A 121 -2.66 -5.08 10.72
N ARG A 122 -1.60 -5.08 9.90
CA ARG A 122 -0.22 -5.24 10.39
C ARG A 122 0.28 -4.05 11.22
N ALA A 123 -0.30 -2.87 11.02
CA ALA A 123 -0.06 -1.70 11.86
C ALA A 123 -0.94 -1.73 13.13
N HIS A 124 -2.07 -2.43 13.10
CA HIS A 124 -2.96 -2.60 14.24
C HIS A 124 -2.43 -3.66 15.21
N ARG A 125 -2.19 -3.27 16.46
CA ARG A 125 -1.94 -4.24 17.54
C ARG A 125 -2.67 -3.84 18.82
N ILE A 126 -3.15 -4.85 19.54
CA ILE A 126 -3.67 -4.72 20.90
C ILE A 126 -2.57 -4.14 21.80
N GLY A 127 -2.79 -2.92 22.31
CA GLY A 127 -1.83 -2.17 23.13
C GLY A 127 -1.21 -0.93 22.47
N GLN A 128 -1.41 -0.72 21.17
CA GLN A 128 -1.10 0.55 20.51
C GLN A 128 -2.11 1.62 20.99
N THR A 129 -1.62 2.75 21.50
CA THR A 129 -2.47 3.85 21.99
C THR A 129 -2.81 4.88 20.92
N ARG A 130 -2.10 4.84 19.78
CA ARG A 130 -2.30 5.72 18.63
C ARG A 130 -3.31 5.12 17.66
N VAL A 131 -4.23 5.96 17.18
CA VAL A 131 -5.20 5.58 16.14
C VAL A 131 -4.44 5.34 14.83
N VAL A 132 -4.58 4.15 14.27
CA VAL A 132 -4.01 3.84 12.96
C VAL A 132 -4.89 4.47 11.88
N THR A 133 -4.29 5.27 11.00
CA THR A 133 -4.98 5.95 9.90
C THR A 133 -4.52 5.36 8.57
N ALA A 134 -5.46 4.93 7.73
CA ALA A 134 -5.19 4.35 6.42
C ALA A 134 -5.67 5.26 5.29
N TYR A 135 -4.75 5.66 4.41
CA TYR A 135 -5.00 6.43 3.20
C TYR A 135 -4.98 5.52 1.98
N LYS A 136 -6.04 5.56 1.18
CA LYS A 136 -6.10 4.90 -0.13
C LYS A 136 -6.03 5.96 -1.22
N LEU A 137 -4.93 5.96 -1.98
CA LEU A 137 -4.75 6.93 -3.05
C LEU A 137 -5.42 6.42 -4.32
N ILE A 138 -6.37 7.18 -4.85
CA ILE A 138 -7.20 6.80 -6.01
C ILE A 138 -7.22 7.95 -7.01
N ALA A 139 -6.82 7.69 -8.25
CA ALA A 139 -6.98 8.61 -9.36
C ALA A 139 -8.42 8.56 -9.89
N ARG A 140 -9.15 9.67 -9.72
CA ARG A 140 -10.53 9.85 -10.22
C ARG A 140 -10.61 9.70 -11.74
N ASP A 141 -11.75 9.22 -12.22
CA ASP A 141 -12.02 9.00 -13.65
C ASP A 141 -11.00 8.08 -14.33
N THR A 142 -10.44 7.13 -13.58
CA THR A 142 -9.50 6.14 -14.10
C THR A 142 -9.90 4.71 -13.74
N VAL A 143 -9.16 3.73 -14.27
CA VAL A 143 -9.30 2.31 -13.91
C VAL A 143 -9.21 2.07 -12.40
N GLU A 144 -8.48 2.90 -11.66
CA GLU A 144 -8.37 2.78 -10.20
C GLU A 144 -9.73 2.95 -9.50
N GLU A 145 -10.59 3.85 -9.98
CA GLU A 145 -11.95 4.03 -9.45
C GLU A 145 -12.82 2.79 -9.71
N LYS A 146 -12.65 2.16 -10.88
CA LYS A 146 -13.36 0.91 -11.21
C LYS A 146 -12.91 -0.24 -10.31
N ILE A 147 -11.62 -0.30 -9.97
CA ILE A 147 -11.08 -1.29 -9.02
C ILE A 147 -11.72 -1.09 -7.65
N VAL A 148 -11.87 0.14 -7.18
CA VAL A 148 -12.53 0.44 -5.90
C VAL A 148 -14.00 0.00 -5.90
N ARG A 149 -14.75 0.32 -6.96
CA ARG A 149 -16.13 -0.18 -7.13
C ARG A 149 -16.21 -1.72 -7.13
N LEU A 150 -15.19 -2.38 -7.69
CA LEU A 150 -15.10 -3.83 -7.67
C LEU A 150 -14.85 -4.38 -6.26
N GLN A 151 -13.97 -3.73 -5.48
CA GLN A 151 -13.78 -4.08 -4.06
C GLN A 151 -15.10 -3.96 -3.29
N GLU A 152 -15.86 -2.89 -3.49
CA GLU A 152 -17.17 -2.68 -2.84
C GLU A 152 -18.16 -3.78 -3.19
N LYS A 153 -18.26 -4.17 -4.47
CA LYS A 153 -19.09 -5.30 -4.91
C LYS A 153 -18.66 -6.60 -4.24
N LYS A 154 -17.35 -6.89 -4.19
CA LYS A 154 -16.83 -8.10 -3.54
C LYS A 154 -17.11 -8.11 -2.04
N ARG A 155 -16.98 -6.98 -1.34
CA ARG A 155 -17.35 -6.86 0.09
C ARG A 155 -18.83 -7.14 0.31
N ALA A 156 -19.71 -6.55 -0.50
CA ALA A 156 -21.15 -6.75 -0.39
C ALA A 156 -21.55 -8.22 -0.62
N VAL A 157 -20.89 -8.91 -1.55
CA VAL A 157 -21.09 -10.35 -1.76
C VAL A 157 -20.63 -11.14 -0.54
N ILE A 158 -19.42 -10.87 -0.03
CA ILE A 158 -18.89 -11.55 1.16
C ILE A 158 -19.86 -11.39 2.34
N GLU A 159 -20.28 -10.16 2.64
CA GLU A 159 -21.24 -9.84 3.70
C GLU A 159 -22.57 -10.58 3.54
N ALA A 160 -23.07 -10.71 2.30
CA ALA A 160 -24.28 -11.46 2.00
C ALA A 160 -24.11 -12.99 2.14
N THR A 161 -22.88 -13.51 2.06
CA THR A 161 -22.55 -14.95 2.20
C THR A 161 -22.05 -15.37 3.58
N VAL A 162 -21.97 -14.48 4.57
CA VAL A 162 -21.51 -14.81 5.95
C VAL A 162 -22.43 -15.84 6.67
N GLU A 163 -23.56 -16.25 6.08
CA GLU A 163 -24.29 -17.45 6.51
C GLU A 163 -23.63 -18.80 6.09
N SER A 164 -22.52 -18.78 5.35
CA SER A 164 -21.83 -19.99 4.85
C SER A 164 -20.30 -19.90 5.03
N GLU A 165 -19.74 -20.87 5.78
CA GLU A 165 -18.35 -20.92 6.26
C GLU A 165 -17.28 -21.27 5.20
N GLU A 166 -17.40 -20.83 3.94
CA GLU A 166 -16.34 -21.06 2.94
C GLU A 166 -15.56 -19.78 2.57
N PRO A 167 -14.21 -19.80 2.62
CA PRO A 167 -13.40 -18.67 2.19
C PRO A 167 -13.46 -18.54 0.67
N LEU A 168 -14.30 -17.63 0.19
CA LEU A 168 -14.45 -17.35 -1.23
C LEU A 168 -13.26 -16.52 -1.75
N MET A 169 -12.11 -17.17 -1.96
CA MET A 169 -11.03 -16.59 -2.76
C MET A 169 -11.40 -16.62 -4.25
N THR A 170 -12.32 -15.75 -4.67
CA THR A 170 -12.68 -15.61 -6.10
C THR A 170 -11.65 -14.77 -6.84
N ALA A 171 -10.88 -15.44 -7.69
CA ALA A 171 -10.13 -14.79 -8.76
C ALA A 171 -11.05 -13.90 -9.60
N LEU A 172 -10.49 -12.84 -10.19
CA LEU A 172 -11.22 -11.97 -11.12
C LEU A 172 -11.74 -12.77 -12.30
N THR A 173 -13.01 -12.58 -12.66
CA THR A 173 -13.58 -13.16 -13.87
C THR A 173 -13.12 -12.39 -15.11
N MET A 174 -13.14 -13.02 -16.29
CA MET A 174 -12.78 -12.34 -17.55
C MET A 174 -13.72 -11.17 -17.88
N GLU A 175 -14.98 -11.25 -17.45
CA GLU A 175 -15.96 -10.17 -17.62
C GLU A 175 -15.62 -8.96 -16.75
N GLU A 176 -15.22 -9.18 -15.49
CA GLU A 176 -14.73 -8.12 -14.60
C GLU A 176 -13.47 -7.46 -15.18
N ILE A 177 -12.53 -8.25 -15.71
CA ILE A 177 -11.31 -7.73 -16.35
C ILE A 177 -11.66 -6.85 -17.56
N ALA A 178 -12.57 -7.31 -18.42
CA ALA A 178 -13.02 -6.52 -19.57
C ALA A 178 -13.67 -5.20 -19.14
N GLY A 179 -14.50 -5.22 -18.08
CA GLY A 179 -15.14 -4.03 -17.53
C GLY A 179 -14.16 -3.00 -16.93
N LEU A 180 -12.98 -3.43 -16.46
CA LEU A 180 -11.95 -2.50 -15.99
C LEU A 180 -11.32 -1.70 -17.13
N LEU A 181 -11.19 -2.29 -18.32
CA LEU A 181 -10.48 -1.72 -19.47
C LEU A 181 -11.35 -0.82 -20.37
N ASN A 182 -12.68 -0.97 -20.31
CA ASN A 182 -13.65 -0.22 -21.12
C ASN A 182 -14.16 1.03 -20.43
#